data_AF-A0A8T6PZD7-F1
#
_entry.id   AF-A0A8T6PZD7-F1
#
_cell.length_a   1.000
_cell.length_b   1.000
_cell.length_c   1.000
_cell.angle_alpha   90.00
_cell.angle_beta   90.00
_cell.angle_gamma   90.00
#
_symmetry.space_group_name_H-M   'P 1'
#
loop_
_entity.id
_entity.type
_entity.pdbx_description
1 polymer ?
#
loop_
_entity_poly.entity_id
_entity_poly.type
_entity_poly.pdbx_seq_one_letter_code
_entity_poly.pdbx_strand_id
1 'polypeptide(L)' 'MNIKGKHYRTVWVSGDGKAVEIIDQTKLPFKFEVVALTSAEMAATAIQDMW' A
#
# COMPACT_ATOMS: atom_id res chain seq x y z
N MET A 1 -3.37 -1.84 -10.63
CA MET A 1 -4.77 -2.10 -10.22
C MET A 1 -5.68 -1.03 -10.79
N ASN A 2 -6.92 -1.36 -11.21
CA ASN A 2 -7.91 -0.36 -11.61
C ASN A 2 -8.83 -0.05 -10.42
N ILE A 3 -8.85 1.20 -9.98
CA ILE A 3 -9.72 1.68 -8.90
C ILE A 3 -10.56 2.82 -9.47
N LYS A 4 -11.87 2.57 -9.59
CA LYS A 4 -12.87 3.52 -10.14
C LYS A 4 -12.47 4.08 -11.52
N GLY A 5 -11.96 3.24 -12.42
CA GLY A 5 -11.60 3.62 -13.79
C GLY A 5 -10.18 4.19 -13.93
N LYS A 6 -9.45 4.41 -12.84
CA LYS A 6 -8.06 4.89 -12.86
C LYS A 6 -7.10 3.76 -12.54
N HIS A 7 -6.04 3.64 -13.35
CA HIS A 7 -4.95 2.71 -13.09
C HIS A 7 -4.01 3.27 -12.03
N TYR A 8 -3.74 2.46 -11.01
CA TYR A 8 -2.81 2.74 -9.92
C TYR A 8 -1.72 1.68 -9.87
N ARG A 9 -0.51 2.13 -9.56
CA ARG A 9 0.52 1.28 -8.95
C ARG A 9 0.13 1.07 -7.49
N THR A 10 0.20 -0.15 -6.98
CA THR A 10 -0.24 -0.50 -5.62
C THR A 10 0.87 -0.44 -4.57
N VAL A 11 2.12 -0.30 -5.02
CA VAL A 11 3.31 -0.19 -4.17
C VAL A 11 4.36 0.73 -4.80
N TRP A 12 4.92 1.68 -4.06
CA TRP A 12 5.96 2.61 -4.53
C TRP A 12 6.86 3.08 -3.37
N VAL A 13 7.98 3.73 -3.69
CA VAL A 13 8.87 4.31 -2.68
C VAL A 13 8.36 5.70 -2.30
N SER A 14 8.36 6.04 -1.01
CA SER A 14 7.97 7.35 -0.51
C SER A 14 8.82 8.47 -1.12
N GLY A 15 8.28 9.69 -1.16
CA GLY A 15 8.96 10.84 -1.79
C GLY A 15 10.32 11.19 -1.18
N ASP A 16 10.54 10.83 0.09
CA ASP A 16 11.81 11.01 0.80
C ASP A 16 12.77 9.81 0.68
N GLY A 17 12.35 8.72 0.02
CA GLY A 17 13.15 7.52 -0.18
C GLY A 17 13.30 6.63 1.06
N LYS A 18 12.60 6.92 2.16
CA LYS A 18 12.80 6.24 3.45
C LYS A 18 11.81 5.12 3.75
N ALA A 19 10.70 5.04 3.00
CA ALA A 19 9.65 4.06 3.21
C ALA A 19 9.14 3.49 1.88
N VAL A 20 8.43 2.38 1.98
CA VAL A 20 7.61 1.84 0.88
C VAL A 20 6.16 2.14 1.19
N GLU A 21 5.46 2.83 0.30
CA GLU A 21 4.03 3.11 0.42
C GLU A 21 3.24 2.07 -0.36
N ILE A 22 2.18 1.55 0.25
CA ILE A 22 1.23 0.63 -0.38
C ILE A 22 -0.19 1.16 -0.30
N ILE A 23 -1.06 0.71 -1.20
CA ILE A 23 -2.51 0.82 -1.02
C ILE A 23 -2.96 -0.36 -0.13
N ASP A 24 -3.60 -0.07 1.00
CA ASP A 24 -4.28 -1.09 1.82
C ASP A 24 -5.58 -1.52 1.12
N GLN A 25 -5.46 -2.62 0.39
CA GLN A 25 -6.50 -3.33 -0.32
C GLN A 25 -7.54 -3.96 0.62
N THR A 26 -7.24 -4.24 1.89
CA THR A 26 -8.25 -4.75 2.86
C THR A 26 -9.37 -3.75 3.13
N LYS A 27 -9.12 -2.46 2.87
CA LYS A 27 -10.10 -1.38 3.06
C LYS A 27 -10.92 -1.09 1.81
N LEU A 28 -10.53 -1.62 0.65
CA LEU A 28 -11.31 -1.48 -0.57
C LEU A 28 -12.58 -2.36 -0.51
N PRO A 29 -13.69 -1.95 -1.14
CA PRO A 29 -13.88 -0.73 -1.94
C PRO A 29 -14.28 0.51 -1.13
N PHE A 30 -14.41 0.39 0.19
CA PHE A 30 -15.03 1.41 1.04
C PHE A 30 -14.10 2.59 1.36
N LYS A 31 -12.80 2.34 1.52
CA LYS A 31 -11.80 3.37 1.80
C LYS A 31 -10.55 3.13 0.96
N PHE A 32 -10.05 4.21 0.35
CA PHE A 32 -8.75 4.23 -0.31
C PHE A 32 -7.74 4.77 0.69
N GLU A 33 -6.84 3.92 1.16
CA GLU A 33 -5.86 4.24 2.20
C GLU A 33 -4.45 3.89 1.72
N VAL A 34 -3.52 4.82 1.90
CA VAL A 34 -2.10 4.62 1.61
C VAL A 34 -1.37 4.50 2.93
N VAL A 35 -0.60 3.43 3.09
CA VAL A 35 0.16 3.13 4.31
C VAL A 35 1.65 3.14 3.98
N ALA A 36 2.44 3.83 4.81
CA ALA A 36 3.90 3.80 4.72
C ALA A 36 4.47 2.66 5.58
N LEU A 37 5.18 1.75 4.94
CA LEU A 37 5.92 0.67 5.56
C LEU A 37 7.35 1.16 5.83
N THR A 38 7.67 1.39 7.10
CA THR A 38 8.95 1.96 7.54
C THR A 38 9.93 0.91 8.08
N SER A 39 9.55 -0.36 8.11
CA SER A 39 10.41 -1.47 8.52
C SER A 39 10.13 -2.74 7.72
N ALA A 40 11.08 -3.67 7.75
CA ALA A 40 10.93 -4.97 7.09
C ALA A 40 9.81 -5.80 7.73
N GLU A 41 9.64 -5.69 9.05
CA GLU A 41 8.59 -6.37 9.80
C GLU A 41 7.20 -5.90 9.37
N MET A 42 7.01 -4.59 9.21
CA MET A 42 5.75 -4.04 8.68
C MET A 42 5.45 -4.57 7.28
N ALA A 43 6.47 -4.66 6.42
CA ALA A 43 6.30 -5.22 5.08
C ALA A 43 5.96 -6.71 5.11
N ALA A 44 6.58 -7.48 6.01
CA ALA A 44 6.26 -8.90 6.19
C ALA A 44 4.81 -9.08 6.66
N THR A 45 4.35 -8.30 7.64
CA THR A 45 2.96 -8.31 8.09
C THR A 45 2.01 -7.93 6.96
N ALA A 46 2.30 -6.86 6.22
CA ALA A 46 1.46 -6.42 5.10
C ALA A 46 1.30 -7.50 4.02
N ILE A 47 2.37 -8.23 3.69
CA ILE A 47 2.32 -9.33 2.71
C ILE A 47 1.54 -10.52 3.28
N GLN A 48 1.81 -10.91 4.52
CA GLN A 48 1.20 -12.07 5.14
C GLN A 48 -0.31 -11.90 5.34
N ASP A 49 -0.72 -10.73 5.78
CA ASP A 49 -2.11 -10.40 6.08
C ASP A 49 -2.87 -9.89 4.84
N MET A 50 -2.19 -9.79 3.69
CA MET A 50 -2.72 -9.27 2.43
C MET A 50 -3.31 -7.86 2.56
N TRP A 51 -2.55 -6.96 3.20
CA TRP A 51 -2.88 -5.54 3.28
C TRP A 51 -3.03 -4.95 1.90
#